data_AF-A0A931VRI9-F1
#
_entry.id   AF-A0A931VRI9-F1
#
_cell.length_a   1.000
_cell.length_b   1.000
_cell.length_c   1.000
_cell.angle_alpha   90.00
_cell.angle_beta   90.00
_cell.angle_gamma   90.00
#
_symmetry.space_group_name_H-M   'P 1'
#
loop_
_entity.id
_entity.type
_entity.pdbx_description
1 polymer ?
#
loop_
_entity_poly.entity_id
_entity_poly.type
_entity_poly.pdbx_seq_one_letter_code
_entity_poly.pdbx_strand_id
1 'polypeptide(L)' 'PLYIANEGKLVAMVAREDAGSVLEAMRATRYGEEAVIIGEVTAEPRGRVLLRTTLGTQRVVDMLAGEMLPRIC' A
#
# COMPACT_ATOMS: atom_id res chain seq x y z
N PRO A 1 4.11 -9.94 0.19
CA PRO A 1 5.51 -9.52 -0.13
C PRO A 1 5.45 -8.10 -0.71
N LEU A 2 6.27 -7.16 -0.20
CA LEU A 2 6.15 -5.72 -0.55
C LEU A 2 6.85 -5.32 -1.85
N TYR A 3 7.79 -6.14 -2.32
CA TYR A 3 8.72 -5.77 -3.39
C TYR A 3 8.54 -6.58 -4.69
N ILE A 4 7.52 -7.41 -4.76
CA ILE A 4 7.22 -8.23 -5.93
C ILE A 4 6.14 -7.54 -6.76
N ALA A 5 6.28 -7.60 -8.07
CA ALA A 5 5.34 -7.00 -9.01
C ALA A 5 3.91 -7.55 -8.81
N ASN A 6 2.92 -6.68 -9.02
CA ASN A 6 1.50 -7.05 -9.05
C ASN A 6 0.92 -6.58 -10.39
N GLU A 7 0.24 -7.47 -11.12
CA GLU A 7 -0.32 -7.19 -12.47
C GLU A 7 -1.83 -6.92 -12.48
N GLY A 8 -2.40 -6.59 -11.33
CA GLY A 8 -3.85 -6.37 -11.19
C GLY A 8 -4.25 -5.76 -9.85
N LYS A 9 -3.34 -4.99 -9.24
CA LYS A 9 -3.55 -4.33 -7.94
C LYS A 9 -3.28 -2.84 -8.07
N LEU A 10 -3.92 -2.07 -7.20
CA LEU A 10 -3.95 -0.62 -7.19
C LEU A 10 -3.58 -0.13 -5.80
N VAL A 11 -2.78 0.93 -5.73
CA VAL A 11 -2.59 1.74 -4.51
C VAL A 11 -3.22 3.09 -4.75
N ALA A 12 -4.13 3.51 -3.88
CA ALA A 12 -4.84 4.78 -3.96
C ALA A 12 -4.56 5.63 -2.71
N MET A 13 -4.40 6.94 -2.91
CA MET A 13 -4.34 7.94 -1.85
C MET A 13 -5.59 8.81 -1.97
N VAL A 14 -6.35 8.93 -0.88
CA VAL A 14 -7.64 9.62 -0.85
C VAL A 14 -7.72 10.56 0.34
N ALA A 15 -8.66 11.51 0.29
CA ALA A 15 -8.97 12.34 1.44
C ALA A 15 -9.48 11.46 2.60
N ARG A 16 -9.20 11.87 3.85
CA ARG A 16 -9.49 11.04 5.02
C ARG A 16 -10.99 10.80 5.18
N GLU A 17 -11.79 11.81 4.88
CA GLU A 17 -13.25 11.81 4.89
C GLU A 17 -13.85 10.85 3.84
N ASP A 18 -13.16 10.62 2.73
CA ASP A 18 -13.62 9.76 1.63
C ASP A 18 -13.12 8.31 1.74
N ALA A 19 -12.23 8.02 2.70
CA ALA A 19 -11.58 6.70 2.78
C ALA A 19 -12.59 5.54 2.91
N GLY A 20 -13.68 5.75 3.65
CA GLY A 20 -14.74 4.74 3.81
C GLY A 20 -15.54 4.53 2.52
N SER A 21 -16.01 5.61 1.88
CA SER A 21 -16.84 5.51 0.67
C SER A 21 -16.06 4.92 -0.50
N VAL A 22 -14.79 5.30 -0.65
CA VAL A 22 -13.91 4.73 -1.68
C VAL A 22 -13.64 3.25 -1.43
N LEU A 23 -13.36 2.86 -0.17
CA LEU A 23 -13.12 1.46 0.18
C LEU A 23 -14.33 0.58 -0.16
N GLU A 24 -15.54 1.02 0.19
CA GLU A 24 -16.78 0.30 -0.13
C GLU A 24 -16.99 0.21 -1.65
N ALA A 25 -16.75 1.29 -2.39
CA ALA A 25 -16.82 1.27 -3.85
C ALA A 25 -15.83 0.28 -4.47
N MET A 26 -14.59 0.21 -3.96
CA MET A 26 -13.59 -0.75 -4.43
C MET A 26 -14.02 -2.20 -4.15
N ARG A 27 -14.52 -2.48 -2.95
CA ARG A 27 -15.00 -3.81 -2.53
C ARG A 27 -16.21 -4.30 -3.32
N ALA A 28 -17.01 -3.39 -3.87
CA ALA A 28 -18.13 -3.73 -4.75
C ALA A 28 -17.69 -4.19 -6.16
N THR A 29 -16.40 -4.12 -6.50
CA THR A 29 -15.88 -4.56 -7.80
C THR A 29 -15.34 -5.98 -7.77
N ARG A 30 -15.36 -6.66 -8.93
CA ARG A 30 -14.86 -8.04 -9.10
C ARG A 30 -13.44 -8.27 -8.56
N TYR A 31 -12.55 -7.29 -8.68
CA TYR A 31 -11.13 -7.44 -8.32
C TYR A 31 -10.74 -6.72 -7.01
N GLY A 32 -11.68 -6.00 -6.41
CA GLY A 32 -11.45 -5.17 -5.23
C GLY A 32 -12.02 -5.72 -3.93
N GLU A 33 -12.55 -6.94 -3.92
CA GLU A 33 -13.16 -7.58 -2.74
C GLU A 33 -12.22 -7.56 -1.50
N GLU A 34 -10.91 -7.67 -1.72
CA GLU A 34 -9.88 -7.62 -0.67
C GLU A 34 -9.28 -6.22 -0.46
N ALA A 35 -9.87 -5.16 -1.03
CA ALA A 35 -9.40 -3.81 -0.78
C ALA A 35 -9.43 -3.50 0.72
N VAL A 36 -8.41 -2.79 1.18
CA VAL A 36 -8.22 -2.45 2.59
C VAL A 36 -7.40 -1.17 2.71
N ILE A 37 -7.69 -0.39 3.74
CA ILE A 37 -6.87 0.76 4.13
C ILE A 37 -5.60 0.23 4.80
N ILE A 38 -4.45 0.53 4.22
CA ILE A 38 -3.14 0.02 4.67
C ILE A 38 -2.30 1.04 5.45
N GLY A 39 -2.76 2.28 5.58
CA GLY A 39 -2.03 3.32 6.29
C GLY A 39 -2.62 4.71 6.09
N GLU A 40 -1.85 5.72 6.51
CA GLU A 40 -2.18 7.13 6.37
C GLU A 40 -0.94 7.94 6.02
N VAL A 41 -1.14 9.13 5.44
CA VAL A 41 -0.08 10.09 5.17
C VAL A 41 0.09 10.99 6.38
N THR A 42 1.31 11.07 6.91
CA THR A 42 1.68 11.99 7.98
C THR A 42 2.61 13.08 7.45
N ALA A 43 2.68 14.22 8.14
CA ALA A 43 3.55 15.33 7.75
C ALA A 43 5.04 14.97 7.87
N GLU A 44 5.39 14.09 8.81
CA GLU A 44 6.75 13.66 9.10
C GLU A 44 6.81 12.16 9.47
N PRO A 45 7.95 11.48 9.24
CA PRO A 45 9.11 11.96 8.47
C PRO A 45 8.82 11.98 6.96
N ARG A 46 9.15 13.08 6.29
CA ARG A 46 8.90 13.24 4.85
C ARG A 46 9.71 12.26 4.01
N GLY A 47 9.12 11.77 2.92
CA GLY A 47 9.80 10.92 1.94
C GLY A 47 10.12 9.51 2.45
N ARG A 48 9.44 9.03 3.51
CA ARG A 48 9.64 7.69 4.06
C ARG A 48 8.31 6.95 4.19
N VAL A 49 8.38 5.63 4.03
CA VAL A 49 7.28 4.71 4.33
C VAL A 49 7.64 3.92 5.58
N LEU A 50 6.82 4.06 6.63
CA LEU A 50 7.01 3.37 7.90
C LEU A 50 5.99 2.24 8.03
N LEU A 51 6.47 1.00 8.02
CA LEU A 51 5.67 -0.20 8.26
C LEU A 51 5.54 -0.43 9.77
N ARG A 52 4.32 -0.48 10.28
CA ARG A 52 4.04 -1.02 11.62
C ARG A 52 4.09 -2.55 11.57
N THR A 53 4.97 -3.15 12.36
CA THR A 53 5.11 -4.61 12.44
C THR A 53 4.03 -5.20 13.36
N THR A 54 3.86 -6.51 13.31
CA THR A 54 2.97 -7.25 14.22
C THR A 54 3.38 -7.15 15.69
N LEU A 55 4.66 -6.80 15.96
CA LEU A 55 5.19 -6.55 17.30
C LEU A 55 4.94 -5.09 17.77
N GLY A 56 4.26 -4.27 16.96
CA GLY A 56 3.97 -2.87 17.26
C GLY A 56 5.12 -1.91 16.99
N THR A 57 6.29 -2.39 16.56
CA THR A 57 7.44 -1.56 16.19
C THR A 57 7.29 -0.99 14.79
N GLN A 58 8.13 -0.02 14.42
CA GLN A 58 8.19 0.54 13.07
C GLN A 58 9.48 0.13 12.35
N ARG A 59 9.36 -0.14 11.05
CA ARG A 59 10.49 -0.39 10.15
C ARG A 59 10.32 0.45 8.89
N VAL A 60 11.42 0.98 8.34
CA VAL A 60 11.41 1.66 7.04
C VAL A 60 11.24 0.64 5.91
N VAL A 61 10.32 0.93 4.99
CA VAL A 61 10.23 0.23 3.70
C VAL A 61 11.11 1.00 2.72
N ASP A 62 12.25 0.43 2.38
CA ASP A 62 13.26 1.07 1.53
C ASP A 62 12.95 0.85 0.05
N MET A 63 13.33 1.81 -0.78
CA MET A 63 13.35 1.63 -2.24
C MET A 63 14.41 0.56 -2.58
N LEU A 64 14.06 -0.41 -3.42
CA LEU A 64 15.04 -1.37 -3.91
C LEU A 64 16.06 -0.68 -4.81
N ALA A 65 17.33 -1.09 -4.71
CA ALA A 65 18.40 -0.61 -5.58
C ALA A 65 18.35 -1.21 -7.00
N GLY A 66 17.48 -2.20 -7.25
CA GLY A 66 17.32 -2.87 -8.54
C GLY A 66 16.18 -3.89 -8.53
N GLU A 67 15.97 -4.57 -9.65
CA GLU A 67 14.95 -5.63 -9.76
C GLU A 67 15.40 -6.93 -9.06
N MET A 68 14.49 -7.58 -8.33
CA MET A 68 14.80 -8.84 -7.64
C MET A 68 14.79 -10.06 -8.58
N LEU A 69 13.99 -10.04 -9.64
CA LEU A 69 13.79 -11.18 -10.54
C LEU A 69 13.76 -10.70 -11.99
N PRO A 70 14.61 -11.25 -12.88
CA PRO A 70 14.60 -10.89 -14.28
C PRO A 70 13.31 -11.38 -14.96
N ARG A 71 12.68 -10.53 -15.79
CA ARG A 71 11.46 -10.84 -16.55
C ARG A 71 10.26 -11.20 -15.66
N ILE A 72 10.05 -10.45 -14.58
CA ILE A 72 8.94 -10.67 -13.66
C ILE A 72 7.59 -10.15 -14.20
N CYS A 73 7.60 -9.39 -15.30
CA CYS A 73 6.44 -8.95 -16.09
C CYS A 73 6.84 -8.90 -17.58
#